data_AF-A0A6P4B9F9-F1
#
_entry.id   AF-A0A6P4B9F9-F1
#
_cell.length_a   1.000
_cell.length_b   1.000
_cell.length_c   1.000
_cell.angle_alpha   90.00
_cell.angle_beta   90.00
_cell.angle_gamma   90.00
#
_symmetry.space_group_name_H-M   'P 1'
#
loop_
_entity.id
_entity.type
_entity.pdbx_description
1 polymer ?
#
loop_
_entity_poly.entity_id
_entity_poly.type
_entity_poly.pdbx_seq_one_letter_code
_entity_poly.pdbx_strand_id
1 'polypeptide(L)'
;MPIASISIFRHRTIHTATIPTLDNVLRRFSTFRCFSIAASAAKHNQNSNSVSKRLINHPNKKLLRAKQTVKDYSSLAPVLSPQDSPPLSDSQAIGTVAAAQANFMRVIIQSSGEGFDDDDTSRIGVELLCVVRALLKKIRRRVLVGDKVVVGSIDWIDRRGMIENVFQRSSEILDPPVANVDHLLVLFSMDQPKLEPFALTRFLVEAESTEIPLTLALNKSELVDEEV
;
A
#
# COMPACT_ATOMS: atom_id res chain seq x y z
N MET A 1 -32.32 -18.78 41.83
CA MET A 1 -32.67 -17.40 41.39
C MET A 1 -31.97 -17.16 40.07
N PRO A 2 -32.66 -16.62 39.04
CA PRO A 2 -32.19 -16.63 37.65
C PRO A 2 -31.34 -15.39 37.31
N ILE A 3 -30.91 -15.32 36.03
CA ILE A 3 -30.35 -14.17 35.26
C ILE A 3 -28.81 -14.22 35.14
N ALA A 4 -28.17 -14.03 33.99
CA ALA A 4 -28.55 -14.11 32.58
C ALA A 4 -27.25 -14.19 31.76
N SER A 5 -27.23 -15.07 30.75
CA SER A 5 -26.21 -15.08 29.70
C SER A 5 -26.48 -13.93 28.72
N ILE A 6 -25.47 -13.13 28.40
CA ILE A 6 -25.52 -12.17 27.30
C ILE A 6 -24.23 -12.28 26.47
N SER A 7 -24.30 -13.08 25.42
CA SER A 7 -23.39 -13.04 24.29
C SER A 7 -23.98 -12.08 23.26
N ILE A 8 -23.29 -10.98 22.95
CA ILE A 8 -23.67 -10.08 21.85
C ILE A 8 -22.66 -10.28 20.71
N PHE A 9 -22.99 -11.20 19.81
CA PHE A 9 -22.54 -11.15 18.43
C PHE A 9 -23.40 -10.12 17.70
N ARG A 10 -22.79 -9.03 17.21
CA ARG A 10 -23.43 -8.14 16.24
C ARG A 10 -22.82 -8.36 14.86
N HIS A 11 -23.46 -9.22 14.08
CA HIS A 11 -23.44 -9.11 12.63
C HIS A 11 -24.25 -7.88 12.20
N ARG A 12 -23.68 -7.05 11.32
CA ARG A 12 -24.45 -6.03 10.60
C ARG A 12 -24.34 -6.30 9.11
N THR A 13 -25.42 -6.86 8.55
CA THR A 13 -25.69 -6.94 7.12
C THR A 13 -26.13 -5.57 6.61
N ILE A 14 -25.67 -5.23 5.40
CA ILE A 14 -25.97 -3.99 4.68
C ILE A 14 -27.20 -4.27 3.80
N HIS A 15 -28.29 -3.53 4.01
CA HIS A 15 -29.42 -3.46 3.09
C HIS A 15 -29.44 -2.11 2.37
N THR A 16 -29.61 -2.21 1.07
CA THR A 16 -29.82 -1.16 0.07
C THR A 16 -31.14 -0.40 0.26
N ALA A 17 -31.13 0.93 0.12
CA ALA A 17 -32.30 1.71 -0.29
C ALA A 17 -31.92 3.09 -0.85
N THR A 18 -32.69 3.49 -1.86
CA THR A 18 -32.60 4.61 -2.82
C THR A 18 -33.04 5.99 -2.29
N ILE A 19 -32.26 7.04 -2.64
CA ILE A 19 -32.58 8.40 -3.18
C ILE A 19 -34.01 8.96 -2.95
N PRO A 20 -34.23 10.23 -2.46
CA PRO A 20 -34.09 11.43 -3.32
C PRO A 20 -33.57 12.77 -2.75
N THR A 21 -33.05 13.54 -3.72
CA THR A 21 -32.69 14.97 -3.89
C THR A 21 -33.22 16.04 -2.91
N LEU A 22 -32.37 17.00 -2.49
CA LEU A 22 -32.38 18.41 -2.95
C LEU A 22 -31.18 19.24 -2.41
N ASP A 23 -30.85 20.29 -3.16
CA ASP A 23 -29.74 21.25 -3.08
C ASP A 23 -29.45 21.92 -1.72
N ASN A 24 -28.17 22.24 -1.46
CA ASN A 24 -27.77 23.65 -1.42
C ASN A 24 -26.24 23.89 -1.42
N VAL A 25 -25.88 24.86 -2.23
CA VAL A 25 -24.57 25.47 -2.42
C VAL A 25 -24.28 26.44 -1.27
N LEU A 26 -23.08 26.38 -0.66
CA LEU A 26 -22.25 27.58 -0.45
C LEU A 26 -20.84 27.25 0.05
N ARG A 27 -19.90 27.86 -0.67
CA ARG A 27 -18.46 27.93 -0.45
C ARG A 27 -18.11 28.37 0.97
N ARG A 28 -17.01 27.84 1.52
CA ARG A 28 -15.97 28.67 2.16
C ARG A 28 -14.63 27.93 2.28
N PHE A 29 -13.65 28.49 1.60
CA PHE A 29 -12.22 28.26 1.76
C PHE A 29 -11.82 28.44 3.23
N SER A 30 -11.05 27.50 3.78
CA SER A 30 -10.19 27.79 4.93
C SER A 30 -8.77 27.35 4.61
N THR A 31 -7.91 28.35 4.43
CA THR A 31 -6.47 28.25 4.28
C THR A 31 -5.88 28.15 5.68
N PHE A 32 -5.36 26.98 6.07
CA PHE A 32 -4.53 26.88 7.26
C PHE A 32 -3.12 27.41 6.95
N ARG A 33 -2.90 28.65 7.41
CA ARG A 33 -1.60 29.33 7.40
C ARG A 33 -0.68 28.68 8.43
N CYS A 34 0.51 28.27 7.97
CA CYS A 34 1.66 28.02 8.85
C CYS A 34 2.09 29.32 9.53
N PHE A 35 2.15 29.31 10.86
CA PHE A 35 2.80 30.34 11.66
C PHE A 35 4.32 30.14 11.56
N SER A 36 5.03 31.14 11.04
CA SER A 36 6.46 31.33 11.27
C SER A 36 6.66 32.67 11.95
N ILE A 37 7.17 32.61 13.18
CA ILE A 37 7.51 33.76 14.01
C ILE A 37 8.86 34.29 13.51
N ALA A 38 8.88 35.53 13.02
CA ALA A 38 10.10 36.25 12.69
C ALA A 38 10.34 37.36 13.75
N ALA A 39 11.49 37.31 14.40
CA ALA A 39 11.99 38.33 15.30
C ALA A 39 12.76 39.41 14.53
N SER A 40 12.63 40.66 14.98
CA SER A 40 13.17 41.87 14.36
C SER A 40 14.35 42.45 15.16
N ALA A 41 15.40 42.93 14.48
CA ALA A 41 16.24 44.05 14.94
C ALA A 41 17.21 44.57 13.84
N ALA A 42 16.85 45.74 13.32
CA ALA A 42 17.61 46.92 12.88
C ALA A 42 19.11 46.94 12.46
N LYS A 43 19.30 47.63 11.31
CA LYS A 43 20.23 48.74 10.95
C LYS A 43 21.67 48.48 10.45
N HIS A 44 22.01 49.32 9.45
CA HIS A 44 23.32 49.85 9.01
C HIS A 44 23.84 49.22 7.70
N ASN A 45 24.35 49.89 6.64
CA ASN A 45 24.40 51.27 6.12
C ASN A 45 25.12 51.21 4.74
N GLN A 46 24.76 52.12 3.82
CA GLN A 46 25.60 52.70 2.74
C GLN A 46 26.22 51.85 1.59
N ASN A 47 25.65 52.04 0.39
CA ASN A 47 26.18 52.89 -0.71
C ASN A 47 26.65 52.26 -2.05
N SER A 48 26.20 52.94 -3.12
CA SER A 48 26.79 53.18 -4.46
C SER A 48 26.63 52.18 -5.63
N ASN A 49 25.79 52.61 -6.58
CA ASN A 49 26.02 52.77 -8.03
C ASN A 49 26.49 51.59 -8.90
N SER A 50 25.62 51.11 -9.81
CA SER A 50 25.54 51.58 -11.21
C SER A 50 25.12 50.50 -12.25
N VAL A 51 24.49 51.00 -13.31
CA VAL A 51 24.34 50.45 -14.68
C VAL A 51 23.19 49.46 -14.99
N SER A 52 22.32 49.99 -15.84
CA SER A 52 21.21 49.39 -16.57
C SER A 52 21.66 48.47 -17.72
N LYS A 53 20.97 47.34 -17.99
CA LYS A 53 20.50 46.89 -19.33
C LYS A 53 19.93 45.46 -19.37
N ARG A 54 18.68 45.40 -19.87
CA ARG A 54 18.06 44.42 -20.82
C ARG A 54 17.91 42.93 -20.43
N LEU A 55 16.63 42.55 -20.28
CA LEU A 55 15.90 41.44 -20.93
C LEU A 55 16.74 40.30 -21.56
N ILE A 56 16.44 39.06 -21.16
CA ILE A 56 15.90 37.98 -22.02
C ILE A 56 15.34 36.88 -21.10
N ASN A 57 14.03 36.66 -21.16
CA ASN A 57 13.35 35.49 -20.61
C ASN A 57 13.65 34.29 -21.52
N HIS A 58 14.50 33.36 -21.09
CA HIS A 58 14.62 32.06 -21.75
C HIS A 58 13.64 31.06 -21.11
N PRO A 59 12.67 30.48 -21.85
CA PRO A 59 11.87 29.40 -21.33
C PRO A 59 12.79 28.21 -21.07
N ASN A 60 12.75 27.69 -19.85
CA ASN A 60 13.69 26.73 -19.31
C ASN A 60 13.53 25.35 -20.00
N LYS A 61 14.20 25.15 -21.14
CA LYS A 61 14.14 23.93 -21.98
C LYS A 61 14.54 22.65 -21.21
N LYS A 62 15.25 22.77 -20.08
CA LYS A 62 15.63 21.64 -19.22
C LYS A 62 14.43 21.05 -18.46
N LEU A 63 13.41 21.87 -18.18
CA LEU A 63 12.22 21.45 -17.43
C LEU A 63 11.23 20.67 -18.31
N LEU A 64 11.16 21.02 -19.60
CA LEU A 64 10.35 20.31 -20.59
C LEU A 64 10.91 18.92 -20.90
N ARG A 65 12.25 18.79 -20.99
CA ARG A 65 12.89 17.47 -21.15
C ARG A 65 12.63 16.55 -19.97
N ALA A 66 12.71 17.04 -18.74
CA ALA A 66 12.39 16.25 -17.55
C ALA A 66 10.95 15.70 -17.58
N LYS A 67 9.97 16.53 -17.96
CA LYS A 67 8.57 16.10 -18.11
C LYS A 67 8.37 15.11 -19.25
N GLN A 68 9.07 15.27 -20.38
CA GLN A 68 9.04 14.31 -21.49
C GLN A 68 9.62 12.95 -21.08
N THR A 69 10.79 12.92 -20.44
CA THR A 69 11.34 11.66 -19.94
C THR A 69 10.41 10.94 -18.96
N VAL A 70 9.75 11.65 -18.04
CA VAL A 70 8.80 11.04 -17.10
C VAL A 70 7.58 10.47 -17.82
N LYS A 71 7.06 11.16 -18.85
CA LYS A 71 5.95 10.66 -19.67
C LYS A 71 6.35 9.42 -20.50
N ASP A 72 7.58 9.39 -20.99
CA ASP A 72 8.14 8.24 -21.73
C ASP A 72 8.43 7.04 -20.81
N TYR A 73 8.73 7.24 -19.52
CA TYR A 73 8.86 6.13 -18.57
C TYR A 73 7.50 5.55 -18.16
N SER A 74 6.47 6.40 -18.04
CA SER A 74 5.10 5.98 -17.74
C SER A 74 4.45 5.18 -18.88
N SER A 75 4.88 5.36 -20.13
CA SER A 75 4.38 4.56 -21.26
C SER A 75 5.05 3.19 -21.36
N LEU A 76 6.23 3.00 -20.76
CA LEU A 76 6.99 1.75 -20.80
C LEU A 76 6.57 0.74 -19.71
N ALA A 77 5.99 1.22 -18.60
CA ALA A 77 5.38 0.42 -17.54
C ALA A 77 4.23 1.23 -16.92
N PRO A 78 3.03 1.25 -17.54
CA PRO A 78 1.89 1.98 -17.01
C PRO A 78 1.50 1.42 -15.64
N VAL A 79 1.08 2.31 -14.73
CA VAL A 79 0.51 1.91 -13.44
C VAL A 79 -0.80 1.18 -13.74
N LEU A 80 -0.82 -0.13 -13.49
CA LEU A 80 -2.03 -0.94 -13.68
C LEU A 80 -2.95 -0.75 -12.48
N SER A 81 -4.21 -0.43 -12.74
CA SER A 81 -5.22 -0.32 -11.69
C SER A 81 -5.57 -1.72 -11.17
N PRO A 82 -6.02 -1.87 -9.91
CA PRO A 82 -6.32 -3.19 -9.33
C PRO A 82 -7.34 -4.03 -10.12
N GLN A 83 -8.24 -3.36 -10.84
CA GLN A 83 -9.32 -3.95 -11.65
C GLN A 83 -8.97 -4.10 -13.15
N ASP A 84 -7.81 -3.61 -13.58
CA ASP A 84 -7.42 -3.74 -14.98
C ASP A 84 -7.02 -5.20 -15.26
N SER A 85 -7.73 -5.85 -16.19
CA SER A 85 -7.31 -7.12 -16.79
C SER A 85 -6.63 -6.83 -18.13
N PRO A 86 -5.31 -6.56 -18.14
CA PRO A 86 -4.61 -6.40 -19.41
C PRO A 86 -4.78 -7.67 -20.27
N PRO A 87 -4.88 -7.56 -21.60
CA PRO A 87 -4.92 -8.74 -22.46
C PRO A 87 -3.62 -9.52 -22.26
N LEU A 88 -3.73 -10.69 -21.64
CA LEU A 88 -2.59 -11.57 -21.37
C LEU A 88 -2.37 -12.49 -22.57
N SER A 89 -1.12 -12.65 -22.98
CA SER A 89 -0.72 -13.72 -23.90
C SER A 89 -0.60 -15.06 -23.17
N ASP A 90 -0.53 -16.17 -23.91
CA ASP A 90 -0.39 -17.53 -23.35
C ASP A 90 0.84 -17.72 -22.44
N SER A 91 1.84 -16.84 -22.58
CA SER A 91 3.08 -16.84 -21.79
C SER A 91 3.09 -15.81 -20.65
N GLN A 92 1.96 -15.14 -20.42
CA GLN A 92 1.78 -14.14 -19.37
C GLN A 92 0.69 -14.58 -18.39
N ALA A 93 0.91 -14.24 -17.14
CA ALA A 93 -0.03 -14.51 -16.07
C ALA A 93 0.02 -13.41 -15.02
N ILE A 94 -1.07 -13.27 -14.28
CA ILE A 94 -1.10 -12.45 -13.08
C ILE A 94 -0.81 -13.34 -11.89
N GLY A 95 0.06 -12.87 -11.01
CA GLY A 95 0.38 -13.56 -9.77
C GLY A 95 0.63 -12.61 -8.62
N THR A 96 0.78 -13.19 -7.43
CA THR A 96 1.12 -12.47 -6.20
C THR A 96 2.51 -12.85 -5.77
N VAL A 97 3.34 -11.87 -5.43
CA VAL A 97 4.69 -12.11 -4.91
C VAL A 97 4.58 -12.66 -3.50
N ALA A 98 4.88 -13.95 -3.33
CA ALA A 98 4.80 -14.63 -2.04
C ALA A 98 6.05 -14.40 -1.18
N ALA A 99 7.23 -14.33 -1.82
CA ALA A 99 8.47 -14.08 -1.10
C ALA A 99 9.52 -13.40 -1.99
N ALA A 100 10.38 -12.60 -1.36
CA ALA A 100 11.51 -11.96 -2.00
C ALA A 100 12.82 -12.59 -1.51
N GLN A 101 13.65 -13.05 -2.45
CA GLN A 101 15.01 -13.53 -2.19
C GLN A 101 16.01 -12.65 -2.95
N ALA A 102 17.32 -12.78 -2.66
CA ALA A 102 18.33 -11.84 -3.18
C ALA A 102 18.32 -11.71 -4.72
N ASN A 103 18.16 -12.82 -5.44
CA ASN A 103 18.28 -12.84 -6.90
C ASN A 103 16.94 -13.06 -7.64
N PHE A 104 15.93 -13.54 -6.94
CA PHE A 104 14.64 -13.92 -7.53
C PHE A 104 13.51 -13.75 -6.52
N MET A 105 12.29 -13.71 -7.03
CA MET A 105 11.05 -13.60 -6.28
C MET A 105 10.21 -14.85 -6.54
N ARG A 106 9.53 -15.35 -5.52
CA ARG A 106 8.56 -16.42 -5.65
C ARG A 106 7.21 -15.80 -5.91
N VAL A 107 6.59 -16.16 -7.03
CA VAL A 107 5.29 -15.62 -7.45
C VAL A 107 4.30 -16.77 -7.55
N ILE A 108 3.17 -16.65 -6.85
CA ILE A 108 2.08 -17.63 -6.91
C ILE A 108 1.09 -17.15 -7.96
N ILE A 109 0.86 -17.97 -8.98
CA ILE A 109 -0.18 -17.77 -9.97
C ILE A 109 -1.41 -18.54 -9.52
N GLN A 110 -2.50 -17.83 -9.28
CA GLN A 110 -3.80 -18.46 -9.07
C GLN A 110 -4.33 -18.90 -10.42
N SER A 111 -4.39 -20.21 -10.66
CA SER A 111 -5.17 -20.74 -11.77
C SER A 111 -6.64 -20.43 -11.47
N SER A 112 -7.28 -19.61 -12.29
CA SER A 112 -8.74 -19.48 -12.34
C SER A 112 -9.34 -20.76 -12.91
N GLY A 113 -9.12 -21.88 -12.22
CA GLY A 113 -9.77 -23.14 -12.51
C GLY A 113 -11.18 -23.07 -11.95
N GLU A 114 -12.15 -22.82 -12.80
CA GLU A 114 -13.54 -23.22 -12.55
C GLU A 114 -13.58 -24.76 -12.54
N GLY A 115 -13.17 -25.35 -11.42
CA GLY A 115 -13.24 -26.77 -11.15
C GLY A 115 -13.78 -26.94 -9.73
N PHE A 116 -15.06 -27.26 -9.62
CA PHE A 116 -15.70 -27.69 -8.38
C PHE A 116 -15.24 -29.12 -8.07
N ASP A 117 -14.05 -29.27 -7.50
CA ASP A 117 -13.67 -30.51 -6.82
C ASP A 117 -13.46 -30.18 -5.34
N ASP A 118 -14.34 -30.75 -4.52
CA ASP A 118 -14.54 -30.54 -3.08
C ASP A 118 -13.42 -31.18 -2.24
N ASP A 119 -12.16 -30.91 -2.59
CA ASP A 119 -10.99 -31.30 -1.79
C ASP A 119 -10.20 -30.05 -1.37
N ASP A 120 -10.32 -29.72 -0.09
CA ASP A 120 -9.80 -28.53 0.60
C ASP A 120 -8.26 -28.37 0.53
N THR A 121 -7.56 -29.32 -0.10
CA THR A 121 -6.10 -29.35 -0.25
C THR A 121 -5.60 -28.68 -1.54
N SER A 122 -6.48 -28.27 -2.45
CA SER A 122 -6.12 -28.00 -3.86
C SER A 122 -6.21 -26.54 -4.34
N ARG A 123 -6.33 -25.54 -3.45
CA ARG A 123 -6.20 -24.11 -3.83
C ARG A 123 -4.74 -23.63 -3.91
N ILE A 124 -3.81 -24.55 -4.14
CA ILE A 124 -2.39 -24.26 -4.19
C ILE A 124 -2.08 -23.76 -5.61
N GLY A 125 -1.97 -22.44 -5.75
CA GLY A 125 -1.54 -21.82 -7.01
C GLY A 125 -0.15 -22.31 -7.44
N VAL A 126 0.19 -22.14 -8.71
CA VAL A 126 1.49 -22.54 -9.27
C VAL A 126 2.55 -21.54 -8.81
N GLU A 127 3.57 -22.02 -8.09
CA GLU A 127 4.72 -21.21 -7.68
C GLU A 127 5.75 -21.12 -8.81
N LEU A 128 6.09 -19.90 -9.22
CA LEU A 128 7.15 -19.60 -10.18
C LEU A 128 8.31 -18.86 -9.51
N LEU A 129 9.52 -19.15 -9.98
CA LEU A 129 10.73 -18.39 -9.67
C LEU A 129 10.92 -17.29 -10.71
N CYS A 130 10.68 -16.05 -10.31
CA CYS A 130 10.68 -14.91 -11.20
C CYS A 130 11.84 -13.95 -10.93
N VAL A 131 12.42 -13.41 -12.01
CA VAL A 131 13.39 -12.30 -11.92
C VAL A 131 12.67 -10.98 -12.20
N VAL A 132 13.11 -9.90 -11.57
CA VAL A 132 12.55 -8.57 -11.82
C VAL A 132 13.15 -7.98 -13.10
N ARG A 133 12.31 -7.56 -14.04
CA ARG A 133 12.75 -6.90 -15.28
C ARG A 133 13.62 -5.68 -14.97
N ALA A 134 14.77 -5.57 -15.62
CA ALA A 134 15.73 -4.49 -15.39
C ALA A 134 15.14 -3.08 -15.56
N LEU A 135 14.12 -2.95 -16.42
CA LEU A 135 13.37 -1.70 -16.61
C LEU A 135 12.74 -1.21 -15.30
N LEU A 136 12.11 -2.09 -14.51
CA LEU A 136 11.48 -1.75 -13.23
C LEU A 136 12.51 -1.17 -12.25
N LYS A 137 13.72 -1.73 -12.23
CA LYS A 137 14.84 -1.21 -11.43
C LYS A 137 15.27 0.18 -11.91
N LYS A 138 15.36 0.40 -13.23
CA LYS A 138 15.75 1.70 -13.82
C LYS A 138 14.74 2.81 -13.52
N ILE A 139 13.45 2.50 -13.55
CA ILE A 139 12.37 3.46 -13.20
C ILE A 139 12.14 3.56 -11.68
N ARG A 140 12.96 2.88 -10.86
CA ARG A 140 12.85 2.82 -9.39
C ARG A 140 11.50 2.29 -8.89
N ARG A 141 10.80 1.49 -9.69
CA ARG A 141 9.61 0.76 -9.26
C ARG A 141 10.05 -0.51 -8.54
N ARG A 142 10.06 -0.45 -7.21
CA ARG A 142 10.38 -1.60 -6.35
C ARG A 142 9.23 -2.60 -6.40
N VAL A 143 9.56 -3.89 -6.39
CA VAL A 143 8.61 -4.99 -6.18
C VAL A 143 8.77 -5.46 -4.73
N LEU A 144 7.66 -5.61 -4.02
CA LEU A 144 7.58 -6.02 -2.62
C LEU A 144 6.83 -7.35 -2.48
N VAL A 145 6.96 -7.99 -1.33
CA VAL A 145 6.10 -9.14 -0.98
C VAL A 145 4.66 -8.66 -0.88
N GLY A 146 3.71 -9.45 -1.38
CA GLY A 146 2.29 -9.09 -1.47
C GLY A 146 1.93 -8.26 -2.70
N ASP A 147 2.90 -7.79 -3.50
CA ASP A 147 2.59 -7.11 -4.76
C ASP A 147 1.86 -8.06 -5.73
N LYS A 148 0.75 -7.59 -6.29
CA LYS A 148 0.16 -8.18 -7.50
C LYS A 148 1.02 -7.77 -8.69
N VAL A 149 1.42 -8.73 -9.51
CA VAL A 149 2.37 -8.55 -10.61
C VAL A 149 1.90 -9.21 -11.89
N VAL A 150 2.32 -8.64 -13.02
CA VAL A 150 2.25 -9.31 -14.32
C VAL A 150 3.58 -10.02 -14.55
N VAL A 151 3.50 -11.34 -14.67
CA VAL A 151 4.62 -12.20 -15.04
C VAL A 151 4.51 -12.48 -16.53
N GLY A 152 5.61 -12.36 -17.25
CA GLY A 152 5.72 -12.74 -18.66
C GLY A 152 6.92 -13.63 -18.92
N SER A 153 7.03 -14.11 -20.17
CA SER A 153 8.05 -15.10 -20.57
C SER A 153 8.05 -16.32 -19.64
N ILE A 154 6.85 -16.82 -19.30
CA ILE A 154 6.70 -17.93 -18.36
C ILE A 154 7.12 -19.23 -19.02
N ASP A 155 8.03 -19.94 -18.36
CA ASP A 155 8.33 -21.34 -18.61
C ASP A 155 7.60 -22.19 -17.57
N TRP A 156 6.54 -22.87 -18.01
CA TRP A 156 5.71 -23.73 -17.18
C TRP A 156 6.40 -25.04 -16.80
N ILE A 157 7.39 -25.49 -17.58
CA ILE A 157 8.12 -26.75 -17.34
C ILE A 157 9.16 -26.50 -16.25
N ASP A 158 9.97 -25.45 -16.40
CA ASP A 158 11.02 -25.09 -15.45
C ASP A 158 10.53 -24.23 -14.27
N ARG A 159 9.26 -23.81 -14.31
CA ARG A 159 8.61 -22.91 -13.33
C ARG A 159 9.38 -21.60 -13.14
N ARG A 160 9.72 -20.95 -14.25
CA ARG A 160 10.47 -19.68 -14.27
C ARG A 160 9.69 -18.59 -14.99
N GLY A 161 9.98 -17.34 -14.65
CA GLY A 161 9.37 -16.19 -15.34
C GLY A 161 10.09 -14.89 -15.11
N MET A 162 9.56 -13.82 -15.69
CA MET A 162 10.04 -12.46 -15.51
C MET A 162 8.90 -11.57 -15.05
N ILE A 163 9.09 -10.80 -13.98
CA ILE A 163 8.13 -9.78 -13.55
C ILE A 163 8.25 -8.60 -14.50
N GLU A 164 7.22 -8.41 -15.33
CA GLU A 164 7.18 -7.37 -16.36
C GLU A 164 6.66 -6.05 -15.81
N ASN A 165 5.62 -6.12 -14.97
CA ASN A 165 4.99 -4.94 -14.38
C ASN A 165 4.37 -5.25 -13.00
N VAL A 166 4.08 -4.21 -12.23
CA VAL A 166 3.50 -4.27 -10.89
C VAL A 166 2.23 -3.44 -10.87
N PHE A 167 1.17 -3.97 -10.27
CA PHE A 167 -0.08 -3.23 -10.09
C PHE A 167 0.08 -2.09 -9.07
N GLN A 168 -0.88 -1.17 -9.05
CA GLN A 168 -0.99 -0.16 -8.01
C GLN A 168 -1.27 -0.82 -6.66
N ARG A 169 -0.57 -0.34 -5.62
CA ARG A 169 -0.74 -0.85 -4.26
C ARG A 169 -1.98 -0.24 -3.60
N SER A 170 -2.68 -1.05 -2.81
CA SER A 170 -3.69 -0.55 -1.86
C SER A 170 -3.05 -0.05 -0.57
N SER A 171 -2.03 -0.76 -0.06
CA SER A 171 -1.30 -0.45 1.16
C SER A 171 0.19 -0.82 1.04
N GLU A 172 1.04 -0.18 1.85
CA GLU A 172 2.48 -0.45 1.91
C GLU A 172 2.99 -0.28 3.34
N ILE A 173 3.61 -1.33 3.88
CA ILE A 173 4.28 -1.35 5.18
C ILE A 173 5.78 -1.22 4.92
N LEU A 174 6.44 -0.34 5.68
CA LEU A 174 7.87 -0.08 5.52
C LEU A 174 8.74 -1.17 6.17
N ASP A 175 8.33 -1.64 7.35
CA ASP A 175 9.06 -2.63 8.13
C ASP A 175 8.10 -3.63 8.81
N PRO A 176 8.07 -4.91 8.38
CA PRO A 176 8.77 -5.46 7.21
C PRO A 176 8.19 -4.91 5.89
N PRO A 177 8.98 -4.90 4.79
CA PRO A 177 8.55 -4.36 3.51
C PRO A 177 7.52 -5.27 2.81
N VAL A 178 6.24 -5.01 3.06
CA VAL A 178 5.09 -5.78 2.55
C VAL A 178 4.05 -4.84 1.96
N ALA A 179 3.44 -5.23 0.85
CA ALA A 179 2.39 -4.47 0.17
C ALA A 179 1.05 -5.22 0.17
N ASN A 180 -0.04 -4.48 -0.05
CA ASN A 180 -1.41 -5.01 -0.17
C ASN A 180 -1.84 -5.87 1.02
N VAL A 181 -1.54 -5.37 2.22
CA VAL A 181 -2.06 -5.93 3.47
C VAL A 181 -3.46 -5.38 3.68
N ASP A 182 -4.42 -6.29 3.83
CA ASP A 182 -5.83 -5.95 4.05
C ASP A 182 -6.17 -5.70 5.52
N HIS A 183 -5.46 -6.38 6.44
CA HIS A 183 -5.79 -6.36 7.86
C HIS A 183 -4.56 -6.62 8.74
N LEU A 184 -4.43 -5.86 9.83
CA LEU A 184 -3.40 -6.01 10.85
C LEU A 184 -3.97 -6.72 12.08
N LEU A 185 -3.34 -7.83 12.48
CA LEU A 185 -3.65 -8.50 13.74
C LEU A 185 -2.57 -8.17 14.76
N VAL A 186 -2.93 -7.38 15.77
CA VAL A 186 -2.04 -7.05 16.89
C VAL A 186 -2.34 -8.02 18.03
N LEU A 187 -1.40 -8.90 18.33
CA LEU A 187 -1.57 -9.97 19.32
C LEU A 187 -0.79 -9.66 20.60
N PHE A 188 -1.48 -9.61 21.72
CA PHE A 188 -0.88 -9.54 23.05
C PHE A 188 -1.29 -10.74 23.90
N SER A 189 -0.47 -11.10 24.88
CA SER A 189 -0.84 -12.09 25.89
C SER A 189 -1.49 -11.39 27.09
N MET A 190 -2.53 -12.01 27.66
CA MET A 190 -3.14 -11.57 28.91
C MET A 190 -2.20 -11.80 30.09
N ASP A 191 -1.60 -12.98 30.14
CA ASP A 191 -0.55 -13.34 31.08
C ASP A 191 0.60 -14.10 30.39
N GLN A 192 1.81 -14.04 30.96
CA GLN A 192 3.06 -14.62 30.43
C GLN A 192 3.41 -14.27 28.95
N PRO A 193 3.91 -13.05 28.66
CA PRO A 193 4.18 -11.95 29.58
C PRO A 193 2.90 -11.19 29.94
N LYS A 194 2.90 -10.57 31.13
CA LYS A 194 1.82 -9.69 31.56
C LYS A 194 1.68 -8.51 30.60
N LEU A 195 0.43 -8.14 30.30
CA LEU A 195 0.12 -7.02 29.42
C LEU A 195 0.67 -5.70 30.00
N GLU A 196 1.60 -5.09 29.27
CA GLU A 196 2.15 -3.76 29.60
C GLU A 196 1.40 -2.67 28.81
N PRO A 197 0.64 -1.78 29.46
CA PRO A 197 -0.19 -0.78 28.77
C PRO A 197 0.61 0.14 27.85
N PHE A 198 1.83 0.52 28.25
CA PHE A 198 2.67 1.41 27.45
C PHE A 198 3.13 0.75 26.15
N ALA A 199 3.49 -0.54 26.21
CA ALA A 199 3.82 -1.31 25.02
C ALA A 199 2.60 -1.42 24.09
N LEU A 200 1.44 -1.79 24.64
CA LEU A 200 0.20 -1.87 23.88
C LEU A 200 -0.12 -0.57 23.14
N THR A 201 -0.11 0.56 23.84
CA THR A 201 -0.39 1.87 23.22
C THR A 201 0.59 2.18 22.10
N ARG A 202 1.90 1.90 22.29
CA ARG A 202 2.90 2.14 21.24
C ARG A 202 2.61 1.34 19.98
N PHE A 203 2.25 0.06 20.11
CA PHE A 203 1.90 -0.78 18.96
C PHE A 203 0.61 -0.33 18.28
N LEU A 204 -0.40 0.07 19.05
CA LEU A 204 -1.66 0.57 18.49
C LEU A 204 -1.47 1.88 17.73
N VAL A 205 -0.68 2.83 18.27
CA VAL A 205 -0.38 4.09 17.58
C VAL A 205 0.37 3.85 16.27
N GLU A 206 1.36 2.96 16.28
CA GLU A 206 2.10 2.60 15.06
C GLU A 206 1.17 1.92 14.04
N ALA A 207 0.37 0.95 14.46
CA ALA A 207 -0.55 0.24 13.58
C ALA A 207 -1.60 1.20 12.96
N GLU A 208 -2.20 2.08 13.76
CA GLU A 208 -3.16 3.09 13.28
C GLU A 208 -2.52 4.04 12.26
N SER A 209 -1.23 4.38 12.43
CA SER A 209 -0.52 5.26 11.49
C SER A 209 -0.36 4.68 10.09
N THR A 210 -0.53 3.36 9.93
CA THR A 210 -0.49 2.69 8.62
C THR A 210 -1.79 2.80 7.82
N GLU A 211 -2.87 3.29 8.44
CA GLU A 211 -4.23 3.39 7.86
C GLU A 211 -4.84 2.05 7.42
N ILE A 212 -4.22 0.91 7.78
CA ILE A 212 -4.74 -0.42 7.51
C ILE A 212 -5.69 -0.82 8.67
N PRO A 213 -6.86 -1.41 8.39
CA PRO A 213 -7.76 -1.93 9.42
C PRO A 213 -7.02 -2.86 10.40
N LEU A 214 -7.19 -2.63 11.71
CA LEU A 214 -6.53 -3.41 12.74
C LEU A 214 -7.52 -4.15 13.66
N THR A 215 -7.08 -5.27 14.22
CA THR A 215 -7.77 -5.98 15.31
C THR A 215 -6.78 -6.29 16.41
N LEU A 216 -7.11 -5.86 17.63
CA LEU A 216 -6.41 -6.25 18.83
C LEU A 216 -6.95 -7.60 19.31
N ALA A 217 -6.07 -8.59 19.41
CA ALA A 217 -6.37 -9.90 19.98
C ALA A 217 -5.58 -10.10 21.27
N LEU A 218 -6.27 -10.57 22.31
CA LEU A 218 -5.69 -10.93 23.59
C LEU A 218 -5.70 -12.45 23.71
N ASN A 219 -4.52 -13.06 23.71
CA ASN A 219 -4.30 -14.49 23.83
C ASN A 219 -4.00 -14.88 25.29
N LYS A 220 -4.02 -16.17 25.59
CA LYS A 220 -3.71 -16.73 26.90
C LYS A 220 -4.68 -16.30 28.01
N SER A 221 -5.96 -16.15 27.66
CA SER A 221 -7.00 -15.83 28.66
C SER A 221 -7.16 -16.91 29.71
N GLU A 222 -6.79 -18.16 29.38
CA GLU A 222 -6.80 -19.30 30.29
C GLU A 222 -5.80 -19.20 31.45
N LEU A 223 -4.83 -18.29 31.38
CA LEU A 223 -3.84 -18.06 32.44
C LEU A 223 -4.30 -17.01 33.47
N VAL A 224 -5.43 -16.35 33.22
CA VAL A 224 -5.97 -15.33 34.12
C VAL A 224 -7.07 -15.96 34.96
N ASP A 225 -6.89 -15.93 36.27
CA ASP A 225 -7.95 -16.32 37.21
C ASP A 225 -9.13 -15.32 37.10
N GLU A 226 -10.37 -15.81 37.23
CA GLU A 226 -11.52 -14.93 37.40
C GLU A 226 -11.37 -14.18 38.74
N GLU A 227 -10.86 -12.95 38.70
CA GLU A 227 -10.96 -12.05 39.85
C GLU A 227 -12.44 -11.72 40.06
N VAL A 228 -13.03 -12.31 41.12
CA VAL A 228 -14.38 -12.03 41.67
C VAL A 228 -14.45 -10.64 42.27
#